data_AF-A0A5B9TEE9-F1
#
_entry.id   AF-A0A5B9TEE9-F1
#
_cell.length_a   1.000
_cell.length_b   1.000
_cell.length_c   1.000
_cell.angle_alpha   90.00
_cell.angle_beta   90.00
_cell.angle_gamma   90.00
#
_symmetry.space_group_name_H-M   'P 1'
#
loop_
_entity.id
_entity.type
_entity.pdbx_description
1 polymer ?
#
loop_
_entity_poly.entity_id
_entity_poly.type
_entity_poly.pdbx_seq_one_letter_code
_entity_poly.pdbx_strand_id
1 'polypeptide(L)' 'MVVEETRDLAETADCVVIEAILVDDGLRYRQLSVGIKDENGDIIRIVPISTVLI' A
#
# COMPACT_ATOMS: atom_id res chain seq x y z
N MET A 1 2.98 3.82 -13.91
CA MET A 1 2.97 4.09 -12.46
C MET A 1 4.07 3.29 -11.77
N VAL A 2 4.95 3.96 -11.04
CA VAL A 2 6.11 3.38 -10.32
C VAL A 2 5.97 3.69 -8.83
N VAL A 3 6.34 2.74 -7.96
CA VAL A 3 6.37 2.96 -6.51
C VAL A 3 7.67 3.69 -6.15
N GLU A 4 7.56 4.89 -5.56
CA GLU A 4 8.69 5.69 -5.08
C GLU A 4 9.00 5.36 -3.61
N GLU A 5 7.97 5.24 -2.77
CA GLU A 5 8.11 4.97 -1.34
C GLU A 5 6.96 4.09 -0.83
N THR A 6 7.22 3.26 0.19
CA THR A 6 6.21 2.48 0.90
C THR A 6 6.43 2.58 2.41
N ARG A 7 5.34 2.66 3.17
CA ARG A 7 5.35 2.70 4.63
C ARG A 7 4.17 1.90 5.20
N ASP A 8 4.46 1.08 6.19
CA ASP A 8 3.45 0.39 6.97
C ASP A 8 2.88 1.33 8.05
N LEU A 9 1.57 1.56 8.03
CA LEU A 9 0.88 2.46 8.94
C LEU A 9 0.34 1.74 10.18
N ALA A 10 -0.18 0.53 9.97
CA ALA A 10 -0.75 -0.29 11.02
C ALA A 10 -0.65 -1.75 10.62
N GLU A 11 -0.30 -2.62 11.55
CA GLU A 11 -0.11 -4.05 11.30
C GLU A 11 -0.90 -4.87 12.33
N THR A 12 -1.54 -5.91 11.83
CA THR A 12 -2.25 -6.92 12.63
C THR A 12 -1.82 -8.32 12.16
N ALA A 13 -2.36 -9.36 12.81
CA ALA A 13 -2.11 -10.74 12.43
C ALA A 13 -2.59 -11.03 11.00
N ASP A 14 -3.78 -10.54 10.63
CA ASP A 14 -4.43 -10.90 9.36
C ASP A 14 -4.17 -9.88 8.24
N CYS A 15 -3.80 -8.64 8.59
CA CYS A 15 -3.61 -7.58 7.60
C CYS A 15 -2.62 -6.49 8.01
N VAL A 16 -2.11 -5.76 7.02
CA VAL A 16 -1.27 -4.56 7.18
C VAL A 16 -1.84 -3.42 6.34
N VAL A 17 -1.92 -2.22 6.91
CA VAL A 17 -2.26 -0.99 6.19
C VAL A 17 -0.98 -0.39 5.65
N ILE A 18 -0.91 -0.21 4.34
CA ILE A 18 0.27 0.24 3.62
C ILE A 18 -0.06 1.57 2.96
N GLU A 19 0.78 2.57 3.19
CA GLU A 19 0.81 3.81 2.42
C GLU A 19 1.94 3.74 1.39
N ALA A 20 1.66 4.09 0.14
CA ALA A 20 2.65 4.15 -0.91
C ALA A 20 2.62 5.50 -1.62
N ILE A 21 3.80 6.04 -1.93
CA ILE A 21 3.95 7.16 -2.86
C ILE A 21 4.20 6.57 -4.25
N LEU A 22 3.32 6.90 -5.18
CA LEU A 22 3.34 6.41 -6.55
C LEU A 22 3.60 7.59 -7.49
N VAL A 23 4.43 7.38 -8.50
CA VAL A 23 4.72 8.37 -9.54
C VAL A 23 4.19 7.87 -10.88
N ASP A 24 3.45 8.72 -11.57
CA ASP A 24 2.96 8.45 -12.92
C ASP A 24 2.92 9.75 -13.74
N ASP A 25 3.55 9.77 -14.90
CA ASP A 25 3.64 10.95 -15.78
C ASP A 25 4.06 12.26 -15.09
N GLY A 26 4.99 12.17 -14.13
CA GLY A 26 5.49 13.31 -13.36
C GLY A 26 4.56 13.78 -12.23
N LEU A 27 3.40 13.14 -12.06
CA LEU A 27 2.48 13.38 -10.95
C LEU A 27 2.74 12.40 -9.81
N ARG A 28 2.50 12.85 -8.58
CA ARG A 28 2.65 12.05 -7.36
C ARG A 28 1.30 11.72 -6.75
N TYR A 29 1.14 10.48 -6.35
CA TYR A 29 -0.07 9.98 -5.72
C TYR A 29 0.28 9.32 -4.40
N ARG A 30 -0.51 9.61 -3.39
CA ARG A 30 -0.53 8.84 -2.16
C ARG A 30 -1.61 7.77 -2.28
N GLN A 31 -1.20 6.51 -2.26
CA GLN A 31 -2.10 5.37 -2.24
C GLN A 31 -2.15 4.77 -0.84
N LEU A 32 -3.37 4.52 -0.36
CA LEU A 32 -3.64 3.70 0.82
C LEU A 32 -4.15 2.34 0.37
N SER A 33 -3.53 1.29 0.87
CA SER A 33 -3.84 -0.09 0.54
C SER A 33 -3.88 -0.94 1.81
N VAL A 34 -4.56 -2.08 1.73
CA VAL A 34 -4.48 -3.14 2.74
C VAL A 34 -3.82 -4.36 2.12
N GLY A 35 -2.71 -4.78 2.72
CA GLY A 35 -2.11 -6.09 2.52
C GLY A 35 -2.83 -7.12 3.37
N ILE A 36 -3.37 -8.17 2.75
CA ILE A 36 -3.94 -9.35 3.43
C ILE A 36 -2.83 -10.38 3.58
N LYS A 37 -2.70 -10.92 4.79
CA LYS A 37 -1.67 -11.90 5.14
C LYS A 37 -2.22 -13.32 5.09
N ASP A 38 -1.32 -14.27 4.85
CA ASP A 38 -1.58 -15.69 5.09
C ASP A 38 -1.26 -16.10 6.54
N GLU A 39 -1.36 -17.39 6.83
CA GLU A 39 -1.04 -17.98 8.14
C GLU A 39 0.45 -17.85 8.54
N ASN A 40 1.35 -17.59 7.58
CA ASN A 40 2.78 -17.36 7.81
C ASN A 40 3.10 -15.88 8.04
N GLY A 41 2.12 -14.99 7.84
CA GLY A 41 2.30 -13.54 7.93
C GLY A 41 2.73 -12.89 6.61
N ASP A 42 2.85 -13.67 5.53
CA ASP A 42 3.24 -13.17 4.21
C ASP A 42 2.07 -12.47 3.52
N ILE A 43 2.34 -11.32 2.88
CA ILE A 43 1.31 -10.58 2.14
C ILE A 43 1.00 -11.31 0.84
N ILE A 44 -0.18 -11.92 0.77
CA ILE A 44 -0.65 -12.67 -0.41
C ILE A 44 -1.53 -11.84 -1.34
N ARG A 45 -2.07 -10.71 -0.85
CA ARG A 45 -2.93 -9.83 -1.65
C ARG A 45 -2.84 -8.40 -1.17
N ILE A 46 -2.75 -7.45 -2.10
CA ILE A 46 -2.86 -6.02 -1.82
C ILE A 46 -4.16 -5.50 -2.43
N VAL A 47 -4.97 -4.82 -1.62
CA VAL A 47 -6.22 -4.19 -2.05
C VAL A 47 -6.07 -2.68 -1.89
N PRO A 48 -6.05 -1.90 -2.98
CA PRO A 48 -6.04 -0.45 -2.89
C PRO A 48 -7.39 0.04 -2.35
N ILE A 49 -7.35 0.92 -1.35
CA ILE A 49 -8.52 1.55 -0.74
C ILE A 49 -8.74 2.93 -1.34
N SER A 50 -7.68 3.72 -1.47
CA SER A 50 -7.76 5.10 -1.92
C SER A 50 -6.48 5.49 -2.64
N THR A 51 -6.59 6.39 -3.60
CA THR A 51 -5.44 6.99 -4.30
C THR A 51 -5.74 8.46 -4.50
N VAL A 52 -4.88 9.33 -3.97
CA VAL A 52 -5.08 10.78 -3.96
C VAL A 52 -3.85 11.44 -4.57
N LEU A 53 -4.06 12.39 -5.48
CA LEU A 53 -3.00 13.23 -6.04
C LEU A 53 -2.45 14.18 -4.97
N ILE A 54 -1.13 14.30 -4.85
CA ILE A 54 -0.44 15.14 -3.85
C ILE A 54 0.57 16.10 -4.48
#